data_AF-A0A968YSL6-F1
#
_entry.id   AF-A0A968YSL6-F1
#
_cell.length_a   1.000
_cell.length_b   1.000
_cell.length_c   1.000
_cell.angle_alpha   90.00
_cell.angle_beta   90.00
_cell.angle_gamma   90.00
#
_symmetry.space_group_name_H-M   'P 1'
#
loop_
_entity.id
_entity.type
_entity.pdbx_description
1 polymer ?
#
loop_
_entity_poly.entity_id
_entity_poly.type
_entity_poly.pdbx_seq_one_letter_code
_entity_poly.pdbx_strand_id
1 'polypeptide(L)'
;MVQAAQKQGDIWREALSSQNISLVCIDATVDLQELIQKRVEAGESLPDLLLLDMTTLRPNPYSFCRWCYAQYPQLKIILTSGTRIDVPPSERQWAIYQGALDLLSAFPEDNLFSNIVDITTKIRSVLNRLDSTPVSQQSLASALMSIQSIINRDTLFPSGDSK
;
A
#
# COMPACT_ATOMS: atom_id res chain seq x y z
N MET A 1 -0.86 -5.79 3.55
CA MET A 1 -1.09 -4.98 2.35
C MET A 1 -1.90 -5.78 1.36
N VAL A 2 -2.86 -5.14 0.70
CA VAL A 2 -3.61 -5.69 -0.44
C VAL A 2 -3.49 -4.71 -1.59
N GLN A 3 -3.03 -5.17 -2.75
CA GLN A 3 -2.73 -4.32 -3.90
C GLN A 3 -3.00 -5.10 -5.18
N ALA A 4 -3.85 -4.56 -6.08
CA ALA A 4 -4.19 -5.25 -7.33
C ALA A 4 -3.03 -5.17 -8.33
N ALA A 5 -2.37 -4.01 -8.41
CA ALA A 5 -1.31 -3.78 -9.37
C ALA A 5 0.02 -4.33 -8.83
N GLN A 6 0.51 -5.41 -9.44
CA GLN A 6 1.73 -6.10 -9.02
C GLN A 6 2.92 -5.15 -8.82
N LYS A 7 3.21 -4.31 -9.82
CA LYS A 7 4.32 -3.32 -9.75
C LYS A 7 4.19 -2.35 -8.59
N GLN A 8 2.98 -1.84 -8.33
CA GLN A 8 2.72 -0.97 -7.18
C GLN A 8 2.96 -1.71 -5.86
N GLY A 9 2.54 -2.98 -5.80
CA GLY A 9 2.78 -3.86 -4.66
C GLY A 9 4.27 -4.09 -4.41
N ASP A 10 5.04 -4.31 -5.46
CA ASP A 10 6.49 -4.50 -5.37
C ASP A 10 7.20 -3.23 -4.89
N ILE A 11 6.82 -2.04 -5.41
CA ILE A 11 7.37 -0.76 -4.97
C ILE A 11 7.06 -0.53 -3.49
N TRP A 12 5.81 -0.73 -3.06
CA TRP A 12 5.46 -0.62 -1.64
C TRP A 12 6.25 -1.59 -0.77
N ARG A 13 6.34 -2.86 -1.18
CA ARG A 13 7.06 -3.90 -0.44
C ARG A 13 8.53 -3.54 -0.27
N GLU A 14 9.22 -3.24 -1.36
CA GLU A 14 10.65 -2.96 -1.35
C GLU A 14 10.95 -1.67 -0.57
N ALA A 15 10.18 -0.60 -0.82
CA ALA A 15 10.36 0.66 -0.14
C ALA A 15 10.11 0.54 1.37
N LEU A 16 9.03 -0.12 1.82
CA LEU A 16 8.74 -0.27 3.25
C LEU A 16 9.71 -1.24 3.94
N SER A 17 10.10 -2.33 3.27
CA SER A 17 11.04 -3.31 3.82
C SER A 17 12.42 -2.69 4.01
N SER A 18 12.85 -1.79 3.11
CA SER A 18 14.09 -1.00 3.26
C SER A 18 14.12 -0.12 4.51
N GLN A 19 12.94 0.16 5.09
CA GLN A 19 12.75 0.93 6.32
C GLN A 19 12.50 0.03 7.54
N ASN A 20 12.80 -1.26 7.45
CA ASN A 20 12.60 -2.28 8.48
C ASN A 20 11.13 -2.49 8.88
N ILE A 21 10.19 -2.25 7.97
CA ILE A 21 8.77 -2.53 8.19
C ILE A 21 8.46 -3.97 7.78
N SER A 22 7.93 -4.75 8.72
CA SER A 22 7.41 -6.09 8.43
C SER A 22 6.12 -5.98 7.61
N LEU A 23 6.09 -6.59 6.44
CA LEU A 23 4.97 -6.51 5.51
C LEU A 23 4.44 -7.90 5.12
N VAL A 24 3.16 -8.14 5.40
CA VAL A 24 2.43 -9.29 4.86
C VAL A 24 1.61 -8.82 3.65
N CYS A 25 1.84 -9.42 2.49
CA CYS A 25 1.01 -9.20 1.29
C CYS A 25 -0.11 -10.25 1.26
N ILE A 26 -1.35 -9.80 1.07
CA ILE A 26 -2.53 -10.66 0.97
C ILE A 26 -3.09 -10.48 -0.45
N ASP A 27 -3.49 -11.60 -1.03
CA ASP A 27 -4.11 -11.62 -2.36
C ASP A 27 -5.42 -10.83 -2.39
N ALA A 28 -5.69 -10.14 -3.49
CA ALA A 28 -6.88 -9.30 -3.65
C ALA A 28 -8.20 -10.09 -3.68
N THR A 29 -8.16 -11.40 -3.90
CA THR A 29 -9.31 -12.30 -3.90
C THR A 29 -9.73 -12.74 -2.50
N VAL A 30 -8.91 -12.52 -1.48
CA VAL A 30 -9.20 -12.88 -0.09
C VAL A 30 -10.27 -11.95 0.48
N ASP A 31 -11.30 -12.53 1.11
CA ASP A 31 -12.23 -11.76 1.93
C ASP A 31 -11.52 -11.23 3.17
N LEU A 32 -11.13 -9.96 3.10
CA LEU A 32 -10.45 -9.24 4.16
C LEU A 32 -11.29 -9.15 5.44
N GLN A 33 -12.62 -9.05 5.31
CA GLN A 33 -13.50 -8.94 6.46
C GLN A 33 -13.52 -10.26 7.24
N GLU A 34 -13.71 -11.37 6.52
CA GLU A 34 -13.68 -12.72 7.09
C GLU A 34 -12.31 -13.04 7.70
N LEU A 35 -11.22 -12.67 7.01
CA LEU A 35 -9.86 -12.88 7.52
C LEU A 35 -9.62 -12.16 8.85
N ILE A 36 -10.03 -10.89 8.95
CA ILE A 36 -9.88 -10.12 10.19
C ILE A 36 -10.71 -10.74 11.31
N GLN A 37 -11.96 -11.11 11.04
CA GLN A 37 -12.82 -11.75 12.03
C GLN A 37 -12.22 -13.05 12.55
N LYS A 38 -11.76 -13.94 11.66
CA LYS A 38 -11.13 -15.21 12.05
C LYS A 38 -9.88 -15.01 12.92
N ARG A 39 -9.04 -14.02 12.60
CA ARG A 39 -7.86 -13.70 13.42
C ARG A 39 -8.25 -13.28 14.83
N VAL A 40 -9.23 -12.39 14.93
CA VAL A 40 -9.72 -11.90 16.22
C VAL A 40 -10.35 -13.03 17.04
N GLU A 41 -11.17 -13.88 16.42
CA GLU A 41 -11.77 -15.06 17.06
C GLU A 41 -10.72 -16.06 17.54
N ALA A 42 -9.61 -16.21 16.80
CA ALA A 42 -8.47 -17.03 17.18
C ALA A 42 -7.56 -16.38 18.24
N GLY A 43 -7.82 -15.14 18.66
CA GLY A 43 -6.97 -14.39 19.59
C GLY A 43 -5.64 -13.93 19.00
N GLU A 44 -5.51 -13.92 17.67
CA GLU A 44 -4.33 -13.43 16.98
C GLU A 44 -4.28 -11.90 16.96
N SER A 45 -3.07 -11.34 16.95
CA SER A 45 -2.91 -9.90 16.75
C SER A 45 -3.28 -9.50 15.31
N LEU A 46 -3.93 -8.34 15.21
CA LEU A 46 -4.12 -7.64 13.96
C LEU A 46 -2.85 -6.84 13.59
N PRO A 47 -2.64 -6.53 12.31
CA PRO A 47 -1.54 -5.65 11.92
C PRO A 47 -1.74 -4.23 12.47
N ASP A 48 -0.64 -3.53 12.74
CA ASP A 48 -0.68 -2.14 13.19
C ASP A 48 -1.27 -1.20 12.15
N LEU A 49 -1.16 -1.56 10.86
CA LEU A 49 -1.68 -0.79 9.73
C LEU A 49 -2.02 -1.69 8.53
N LEU A 50 -3.16 -1.43 7.90
CA LEU A 50 -3.56 -1.97 6.61
C LEU A 50 -3.33 -0.95 5.50
N LEU A 51 -2.46 -1.29 4.57
CA LEU A 51 -2.33 -0.60 3.28
C LEU A 51 -3.18 -1.33 2.25
N LEU A 52 -4.17 -0.64 1.68
CA LEU A 52 -5.27 -1.27 0.98
C LEU A 52 -5.58 -0.53 -0.33
N ASP A 53 -5.44 -1.22 -1.45
CA ASP A 53 -5.89 -0.73 -2.74
C ASP A 53 -7.42 -0.64 -2.78
N MET A 54 -7.92 0.57 -3.02
CA MET A 54 -9.37 0.84 -3.08
C MET A 54 -10.05 0.08 -4.23
N THR A 55 -9.29 -0.37 -5.23
CA THR A 55 -9.81 -1.11 -6.38
C THR A 55 -10.07 -2.59 -6.10
N THR A 56 -9.53 -3.16 -5.00
CA THR A 56 -9.68 -4.59 -4.68
C THR A 56 -10.93 -4.89 -3.88
N LEU A 57 -11.42 -3.95 -3.09
CA LEU A 57 -12.63 -4.14 -2.28
C LEU A 57 -13.89 -3.81 -3.08
N ARG A 58 -14.69 -4.84 -3.33
CA ARG A 58 -16.02 -4.73 -3.93
C ARG A 58 -17.10 -4.93 -2.88
N PRO A 59 -18.26 -4.24 -3.00
CA PRO A 59 -18.57 -3.23 -4.00
C PRO A 59 -18.00 -1.83 -3.66
N ASN A 60 -17.63 -1.58 -2.40
CA ASN A 60 -17.20 -0.26 -1.95
C ASN A 60 -16.10 -0.35 -0.87
N PRO A 61 -14.87 0.13 -1.16
CA PRO A 61 -13.77 0.13 -0.19
C PRO A 61 -14.07 0.97 1.07
N TYR A 62 -14.89 2.02 0.95
CA TYR A 62 -15.26 2.86 2.08
C TYR A 62 -16.18 2.14 3.08
N SER A 63 -16.98 1.18 2.62
CA SER A 63 -17.80 0.36 3.52
C SER A 63 -16.94 -0.47 4.46
N PHE A 64 -15.82 -1.01 3.96
CA PHE A 64 -14.84 -1.71 4.77
C PHE A 64 -14.16 -0.77 5.79
N CYS A 65 -13.77 0.44 5.38
CA CYS A 65 -13.22 1.44 6.30
C CYS A 65 -14.19 1.75 7.45
N ARG A 66 -15.47 2.01 7.15
CA ARG A 66 -16.50 2.26 8.18
C ARG A 66 -16.70 1.06 9.11
N TRP A 67 -16.70 -0.15 8.55
CA TRP A 67 -16.84 -1.38 9.33
C TRP A 67 -15.65 -1.57 10.28
N CYS A 68 -14.42 -1.44 9.79
CA CYS A 68 -13.21 -1.50 10.61
C CYS A 68 -13.21 -0.41 11.69
N TYR A 69 -13.60 0.82 11.36
CA TYR A 69 -13.67 1.91 12.33
C TYR A 69 -14.65 1.61 13.46
N ALA A 70 -15.78 0.96 13.16
CA ALA A 70 -16.79 0.59 14.15
C ALA A 70 -16.39 -0.61 15.02
N GLN A 71 -15.76 -1.63 14.43
CA GLN A 71 -15.46 -2.90 15.12
C GLN A 71 -14.05 -2.97 15.69
N TYR A 72 -13.08 -2.36 15.02
CA TYR A 72 -11.65 -2.43 15.30
C TYR A 72 -11.02 -1.04 15.22
N PRO A 73 -11.42 -0.08 16.08
CA PRO A 73 -10.98 1.32 15.97
C PRO A 73 -9.46 1.52 16.09
N GLN A 74 -8.74 0.54 16.61
CA GLN A 74 -7.27 0.55 16.70
C GLN A 74 -6.59 0.18 15.37
N LEU A 75 -7.31 -0.47 14.44
CA LEU A 75 -6.78 -0.90 13.16
C LEU A 75 -6.67 0.28 12.21
N LYS A 76 -5.45 0.75 12.00
CA LYS A 76 -5.15 1.88 11.11
C LYS A 76 -5.30 1.45 9.64
N ILE A 77 -5.95 2.25 8.81
CA ILE A 77 -6.12 1.96 7.37
C ILE A 77 -5.59 3.12 6.54
N ILE A 78 -4.73 2.85 5.57
CA ILE A 78 -4.38 3.78 4.49
C ILE A 78 -4.87 3.17 3.18
N LEU A 79 -5.64 3.96 2.42
CA LEU A 79 -6.06 3.56 1.08
C LEU A 79 -5.01 3.93 0.04
N THR A 80 -4.91 3.15 -1.02
CA THR A 80 -4.14 3.46 -2.23
C THR A 80 -5.07 3.47 -3.44
N SER A 81 -4.81 4.32 -4.42
CA SER A 81 -5.68 4.50 -5.59
C SER A 81 -5.35 3.58 -6.77
N GLY A 82 -4.84 2.37 -6.49
CA GLY A 82 -4.38 1.42 -7.51
C GLY A 82 -3.25 2.01 -8.35
N THR A 83 -3.53 2.28 -9.63
CA THR A 83 -2.56 2.82 -10.61
C THR A 83 -2.69 4.32 -10.87
N ARG A 84 -3.65 5.01 -10.24
CA ARG A 84 -3.83 6.46 -10.43
C ARG A 84 -2.73 7.25 -9.73
N ILE A 85 -1.88 7.93 -10.49
CA ILE A 85 -0.77 8.74 -9.96
C ILE A 85 -1.20 10.07 -9.32
N ASP A 86 -2.46 10.48 -9.54
CA ASP A 86 -3.05 11.67 -8.93
C ASP A 86 -4.39 11.35 -8.24
N VAL A 87 -4.57 11.96 -7.06
CA VAL A 87 -5.76 11.85 -6.23
C VAL A 87 -6.15 13.27 -5.79
N PRO A 88 -7.32 13.77 -6.23
CA PRO A 88 -7.80 15.08 -5.83
C PRO A 88 -7.91 15.23 -4.30
N PRO A 89 -7.64 16.43 -3.74
CA PRO A 89 -7.76 16.67 -2.31
C PRO A 89 -9.15 16.35 -1.75
N SER A 90 -10.22 16.58 -2.53
CA SER A 90 -11.59 16.25 -2.15
C SER A 90 -11.82 14.75 -1.99
N GLU A 91 -11.26 13.93 -2.88
CA GLU A 91 -11.34 12.47 -2.80
C GLU A 91 -10.56 11.94 -1.59
N ARG A 92 -9.37 12.50 -1.34
CA ARG A 92 -8.59 12.18 -0.13
C ARG A 92 -9.36 12.53 1.15
N GLN A 93 -9.94 13.72 1.21
CA GLN A 93 -10.73 14.15 2.37
C GLN A 93 -11.95 13.26 2.57
N TRP A 94 -12.58 12.84 1.47
CA TRP A 94 -13.69 11.89 1.52
C TRP A 94 -13.25 10.54 2.09
N ALA A 95 -12.13 9.98 1.64
CA ALA A 95 -11.59 8.73 2.19
C ALA A 95 -11.33 8.84 3.71
N ILE A 96 -10.79 9.96 4.17
CA ILE A 96 -10.56 10.22 5.59
C ILE A 96 -11.88 10.27 6.37
N TYR A 97 -12.88 10.98 5.84
CA TYR A 97 -14.22 11.02 6.43
C TYR A 97 -14.87 9.62 6.54
N GLN A 98 -14.48 8.68 5.69
CA GLN A 98 -14.97 7.30 5.69
C GLN A 98 -14.19 6.36 6.65
N GLY A 99 -13.21 6.89 7.40
CA GLY A 99 -12.46 6.14 8.42
C GLY A 99 -11.04 5.71 8.00
N ALA A 100 -10.56 6.10 6.82
CA ALA A 100 -9.15 5.93 6.47
C ALA A 100 -8.28 7.03 7.12
N LEU A 101 -6.99 6.78 7.29
CA LEU A 101 -6.02 7.77 7.75
C LEU A 101 -5.46 8.65 6.62
N ASP A 102 -5.48 8.14 5.39
CA ASP A 102 -5.07 8.84 4.18
C ASP A 102 -5.55 8.06 2.93
N LEU A 103 -5.48 8.72 1.76
CA LEU A 103 -5.58 8.10 0.45
C LEU A 103 -4.36 8.52 -0.38
N LEU A 104 -3.50 7.55 -0.70
CA LEU A 104 -2.25 7.76 -1.41
C LEU A 104 -2.39 7.43 -2.88
N SER A 105 -1.82 8.28 -3.73
CA SER A 105 -1.73 8.01 -5.16
C SER A 105 -0.69 6.94 -5.46
N ALA A 106 -0.83 6.30 -6.63
CA ALA A 106 0.13 5.34 -7.16
C ALA A 106 1.51 5.97 -7.34
N PHE A 107 2.54 5.13 -7.34
CA PHE A 107 3.88 5.52 -7.72
C PHE A 107 4.00 5.62 -9.25
N PRO A 108 4.74 6.61 -9.77
CA PRO A 108 5.05 6.70 -11.19
C PRO A 108 6.05 5.61 -11.59
N GLU A 109 5.63 4.67 -12.43
CA GLU A 109 6.41 3.46 -12.76
C GLU A 109 7.60 3.73 -13.68
N ASP A 110 7.49 4.70 -14.58
CA ASP A 110 8.46 4.91 -15.66
C ASP A 110 9.76 5.60 -15.20
N ASN A 111 9.75 6.24 -14.03
CA ASN A 111 10.94 6.90 -13.48
C ASN A 111 10.82 7.17 -11.97
N LEU A 112 11.00 6.12 -11.16
CA LEU A 112 10.88 6.23 -9.70
C LEU A 112 11.88 7.25 -9.12
N PHE A 113 13.10 7.30 -9.67
CA PHE A 113 14.15 8.17 -9.15
C PHE A 113 13.84 9.66 -9.36
N SER A 114 13.30 10.03 -10.52
CA SER A 114 12.85 11.41 -10.77
C SER A 114 11.73 11.87 -9.83
N ASN A 115 11.03 10.91 -9.20
CA ASN A 115 9.92 11.15 -8.30
C ASN A 115 10.25 10.80 -6.84
N ILE A 116 11.54 10.76 -6.48
CA ILE A 116 11.98 10.33 -5.13
C ILE A 116 11.37 11.17 -4.00
N VAL A 117 11.08 12.45 -4.23
CA VAL A 117 10.44 13.33 -3.24
C VAL A 117 9.01 12.88 -2.94
N ASP A 118 8.25 12.56 -3.97
CA ASP A 118 6.88 12.06 -3.84
C ASP A 118 6.86 10.67 -3.19
N ILE A 119 7.73 9.77 -3.64
CA ILE A 119 7.90 8.44 -3.03
C ILE A 119 8.25 8.57 -1.55
N THR A 120 9.24 9.38 -1.20
CA THR A 120 9.66 9.63 0.18
C THR A 120 8.49 10.17 1.01
N THR A 121 7.67 11.05 0.44
CA THR A 121 6.49 11.61 1.13
C THR A 121 5.44 10.54 1.41
N LYS A 122 5.17 9.65 0.45
CA LYS A 122 4.26 8.52 0.59
C LYS A 122 4.75 7.52 1.63
N ILE A 123 6.03 7.13 1.60
CA ILE A 123 6.63 6.24 2.60
C ILE A 123 6.59 6.88 3.99
N ARG A 124 6.94 8.17 4.10
CA ARG A 124 6.87 8.90 5.36
C ARG A 124 5.44 8.95 5.92
N SER A 125 4.42 9.10 5.06
CA SER A 125 3.01 9.07 5.51
C SER A 125 2.71 7.75 6.23
N VAL A 126 3.11 6.61 5.65
CA VAL A 126 2.95 5.29 6.28
C VAL A 126 3.74 5.18 7.58
N LEU A 127 5.03 5.52 7.60
CA LEU A 127 5.88 5.41 8.79
C LEU A 127 5.38 6.27 9.95
N ASN A 128 4.93 7.49 9.66
CA ASN A 128 4.37 8.38 10.68
C ASN A 128 3.09 7.81 11.30
N ARG A 129 2.29 7.05 10.55
CA ARG A 129 1.10 6.37 11.12
C ARG A 129 1.47 5.13 11.93
N LEU A 130 2.62 4.54 11.67
CA LEU A 130 3.17 3.42 12.46
C LEU A 130 3.97 3.89 13.67
N ASP A 131 4.07 5.21 13.92
CA ASP A 131 4.91 5.78 14.97
C ASP A 131 6.37 5.28 14.89
N SER A 132 6.84 5.03 13.65
CA SER A 132 8.14 4.44 13.34
C SER A 132 9.25 5.50 13.18
N THR A 133 10.48 5.04 12.93
CA THR A 133 11.63 5.93 12.75
C THR A 133 11.50 6.77 11.47
N PRO A 134 12.14 7.96 11.42
CA PRO A 134 12.18 8.77 10.22
C PRO A 134 12.78 8.01 9.03
N VAL A 135 12.27 8.29 7.83
CA VAL A 135 12.74 7.66 6.58
C VAL A 135 14.26 7.79 6.43
N SER A 136 14.94 6.65 6.28
CA SER A 136 16.32 6.56 5.82
C SER A 136 16.36 6.79 4.31
N GLN A 137 16.83 7.98 3.90
CA GLN A 137 16.96 8.32 2.49
C GLN A 137 17.92 7.39 1.75
N GLN A 138 19.00 6.96 2.41
CA GLN A 138 19.99 6.06 1.81
C GLN A 138 19.39 4.68 1.55
N SER A 139 18.69 4.10 2.53
CA SER A 139 18.06 2.79 2.38
C SER A 139 16.97 2.83 1.32
N LEU A 140 16.15 3.89 1.31
CA LEU A 140 15.10 4.08 0.32
C LEU A 140 15.68 4.24 -1.10
N ALA A 141 16.72 5.05 -1.28
CA ALA A 141 17.35 5.23 -2.58
C ALA A 141 17.92 3.91 -3.14
N SER A 142 18.58 3.11 -2.30
CA SER A 142 19.11 1.79 -2.68
C SER A 142 18.00 0.82 -3.11
N ALA A 143 16.91 0.79 -2.36
CA ALA A 143 15.72 -0.01 -2.66
C ALA A 143 15.07 0.39 -4.00
N LEU A 144 14.92 1.71 -4.24
CA LEU A 144 14.37 2.23 -5.49
C LEU A 144 15.27 1.95 -6.70
N MET A 145 16.59 2.00 -6.55
CA MET A 145 17.51 1.61 -7.63
C MET A 145 17.39 0.10 -7.94
N SER A 146 17.30 -0.73 -6.91
CA SER A 146 17.17 -2.18 -7.05
C SER A 146 15.90 -2.54 -7.81
N ILE A 147 14.76 -1.95 -7.43
CA ILE A 147 13.49 -2.26 -8.10
C ILE A 147 13.38 -1.66 -9.51
N GLN A 148 13.93 -0.46 -9.76
CA GLN A 148 13.97 0.11 -11.11
C GLN A 148 14.76 -0.79 -12.07
N SER A 149 15.84 -1.43 -11.56
CA SER A 149 16.62 -2.37 -12.37
C SER A 149 15.85 -3.64 -12.75
N ILE A 150 14.92 -4.07 -11.89
CA ILE A 150 14.04 -5.24 -12.14
C ILE A 150 12.96 -4.86 -13.15
N ILE A 151 12.27 -3.74 -12.93
CA ILE A 151 11.23 -3.22 -13.83
C ILE A 151 11.78 -2.99 -15.24
N ASN A 152 13.01 -2.49 -15.36
CA ASN A 152 13.66 -2.28 -16.65
C ASN A 152 14.10 -3.58 -17.34
N ARG A 153 14.28 -4.70 -16.61
CA ARG A 153 14.59 -6.00 -17.22
C ARG A 153 13.34 -6.68 -17.78
N ASP A 154 12.21 -6.58 -17.09
CA ASP A 154 10.93 -7.15 -17.54
C ASP A 154 10.40 -6.47 -18.81
N THR A 155 10.76 -5.20 -19.03
CA THR A 155 10.40 -4.47 -20.25
C THR A 155 11.28 -4.82 -21.46
N LEU A 156 12.48 -5.37 -21.25
CA LEU A 156 13.40 -5.79 -22.32
C LEU A 156 13.17 -7.24 -22.78
N PHE A 157 12.51 -8.06 -21.96
CA PHE A 157 12.14 -9.43 -22.27
C PHE A 157 10.69 -9.69 -21.86
N PRO A 158 9.69 -9.31 -22.67
CA PRO A 158 8.32 -9.74 -22.38
C PRO A 158 8.31 -11.26 -22.42
N SER A 159 7.94 -11.87 -21.29
CA SER A 159 7.72 -13.31 -21.17
C SER A 159 6.87 -13.76 -22.34
N GLY A 160 7.49 -14.48 -23.28
CA GLY A 160 6.79 -15.01 -24.44
C GLY A 160 5.74 -16.00 -23.95
N ASP A 161 4.47 -15.66 -24.16
CA ASP A 161 3.37 -16.61 -24.06
C ASP A 161 3.68 -17.79 -24.98
N SER A 162 4.05 -18.91 -24.36
CA SER A 162 4.09 -20.20 -25.04
C SER A 162 2.65 -20.68 -25.16
N LYS A 163 2.23 -20.88 -26.40
CA LYS A 163 0.93 -21.40 -26.85
C LYS A 163 0.47 -22.65 -26.10
#